data_AF-A0A1V5QDD1-F1
#
_entry.id   AF-A0A1V5QDD1-F1
#
_cell.length_a   1.000
_cell.length_b   1.000
_cell.length_c   1.000
_cell.angle_alpha   90.00
_cell.angle_beta   90.00
_cell.angle_gamma   90.00
#
_symmetry.space_group_name_H-M   'P 1'
#
loop_
_entity.id
_entity.type
_entity.pdbx_description
1 polymer ?
#
loop_
_entity_poly.entity_id
_entity_poly.type
_entity_poly.pdbx_seq_one_letter_code
_entity_poly.pdbx_strand_id
1 'polypeptide(L)'
;MTNAEFKKELEQRTKRFAVDLVNWLDTLPERRAVNVLVYQLAKSGTSIGGNYREANRAESKNDFSHKIGIVEKESNETVYWFEILLESRLLSAEQKETGKPLYTEAVELLKLFSSISRSSRSH
;
A
#
# COMPACT_ATOMS: atom_id res chain seq x y z
N MET A 1 19.86 1.30 13.79
CA MET A 1 18.74 0.36 13.66
C MET A 1 19.27 -0.91 12.99
N THR A 2 19.03 -2.07 13.58
CA THR A 2 19.39 -3.37 13.00
C THR A 2 18.43 -3.75 11.87
N ASN A 3 18.81 -4.71 11.02
CA ASN A 3 17.92 -5.24 9.98
C ASN A 3 16.64 -5.86 10.55
N ALA A 4 16.71 -6.46 11.74
CA ALA A 4 15.55 -7.05 12.40
C ALA A 4 14.58 -5.98 12.92
N GLU A 5 15.10 -4.91 13.50
CA GLU A 5 14.30 -3.75 13.94
C GLU A 5 13.61 -3.07 12.76
N PHE A 6 14.35 -2.84 11.67
CA PHE A 6 13.80 -2.23 10.44
C PHE A 6 12.64 -3.04 9.86
N LYS A 7 12.81 -4.37 9.73
CA LYS A 7 11.75 -5.26 9.24
C LYS A 7 10.49 -5.17 10.09
N LYS A 8 10.65 -5.22 11.42
CA LYS A 8 9.54 -5.15 12.37
C LYS A 8 8.82 -3.80 12.30
N GLU A 9 9.57 -2.70 12.21
CA GLU A 9 9.01 -1.36 12.06
C GLU A 9 8.20 -1.24 10.76
N LEU A 10 8.74 -1.72 9.64
CA LEU A 10 8.04 -1.66 8.36
C LEU A 10 6.79 -2.56 8.31
N GLU A 11 6.80 -3.71 8.99
CA GLU A 11 5.59 -4.52 9.17
C GLU A 11 4.51 -3.79 9.99
N GLN A 12 4.89 -3.00 10.99
CA GLN A 12 3.93 -2.19 11.74
C GLN A 12 3.45 -0.99 10.93
N ARG A 13 4.33 -0.35 10.16
CA ARG A 13 3.99 0.78 9.27
C ARG A 13 2.96 0.37 8.22
N THR A 14 3.23 -0.72 7.49
CA THR A 14 2.30 -1.25 6.48
C THR A 14 0.97 -1.73 7.09
N LYS A 15 0.98 -2.35 8.28
CA LYS A 15 -0.25 -2.72 9.00
C LYS A 15 -1.07 -1.49 9.39
N ARG A 16 -0.43 -0.45 9.95
CA ARG A 16 -1.10 0.80 10.34
C ARG A 16 -1.71 1.48 9.13
N PHE A 17 -0.97 1.61 8.04
CA PHE A 17 -1.50 2.09 6.76
C PHE A 17 -2.75 1.32 6.33
N ALA A 18 -2.72 -0.02 6.36
CA ALA A 18 -3.86 -0.85 5.97
C ALA A 18 -5.09 -0.64 6.87
N VAL A 19 -4.90 -0.49 8.20
CA VAL A 19 -5.99 -0.21 9.14
C VAL A 19 -6.58 1.18 8.89
N ASP A 20 -5.72 2.20 8.78
CA ASP A 20 -6.16 3.58 8.56
C ASP A 20 -6.87 3.71 7.20
N LEU A 21 -6.38 2.99 6.19
CA LEU A 21 -7.03 2.90 4.88
C LEU A 21 -8.44 2.32 4.98
N VAL A 22 -8.61 1.15 5.61
CA VAL A 22 -9.92 0.51 5.74
C VAL A 22 -10.89 1.41 6.49
N ASN A 23 -10.44 2.03 7.59
CA ASN A 23 -11.26 2.95 8.37
C ASN A 23 -11.70 4.17 7.53
N TRP A 24 -10.81 4.73 6.72
CA TRP A 24 -11.16 5.84 5.83
C TRP A 24 -12.13 5.40 4.72
N LEU A 25 -11.91 4.26 4.10
CA LEU A 25 -12.78 3.72 3.06
C LEU A 25 -14.21 3.49 3.55
N ASP A 26 -14.38 3.10 4.81
CA ASP A 26 -15.69 2.91 5.45
C ASP A 26 -16.48 4.23 5.64
N THR A 27 -15.80 5.39 5.56
CA THR A 27 -16.45 6.71 5.62
C THR A 27 -16.94 7.22 4.25
N LEU A 28 -16.62 6.52 3.17
CA LEU A 28 -16.91 6.95 1.81
C LEU A 28 -18.37 6.66 1.42
N PRO A 29 -18.95 7.44 0.50
CA PRO A 29 -20.37 7.34 0.20
C PRO A 29 -20.68 6.06 -0.57
N GLU A 30 -21.75 5.36 -0.19
CA GLU A 30 -22.23 4.17 -0.89
C GLU A 30 -22.78 4.53 -2.27
N ARG A 31 -21.93 4.41 -3.30
CA ARG A 31 -22.28 4.66 -4.70
C ARG A 31 -21.62 3.62 -5.56
N ARG A 32 -22.29 3.13 -6.61
CA ARG A 32 -21.77 2.05 -7.47
C ARG A 32 -20.30 2.25 -7.90
N ALA A 33 -19.96 3.44 -8.42
CA ALA A 33 -18.60 3.74 -8.85
C ALA A 33 -17.61 3.84 -7.69
N VAL A 34 -18.02 4.41 -6.56
CA VAL A 34 -17.20 4.49 -5.34
C VAL A 34 -16.92 3.10 -4.79
N ASN A 35 -17.94 2.24 -4.69
CA ASN A 35 -17.80 0.89 -4.13
C ASN A 35 -16.82 0.04 -4.94
N VAL A 36 -16.79 0.19 -6.27
CA VAL A 36 -15.80 -0.49 -7.12
C VAL A 36 -14.38 -0.01 -6.80
N LEU A 37 -14.17 1.31 -6.70
CA LEU A 37 -12.85 1.87 -6.39
C LEU A 37 -12.41 1.55 -4.96
N VAL A 38 -13.34 1.62 -4.00
CA VAL A 38 -13.14 1.22 -2.60
C VAL A 38 -12.67 -0.23 -2.53
N TYR A 39 -13.35 -1.14 -3.25
CA TYR A 39 -12.95 -2.54 -3.27
C TYR A 39 -11.54 -2.74 -3.84
N GLN A 40 -11.23 -2.11 -4.97
CA GLN A 40 -9.90 -2.22 -5.58
C GLN A 40 -8.81 -1.67 -4.66
N LEU A 41 -9.05 -0.48 -4.08
CA LEU A 41 -8.10 0.19 -3.20
C LEU A 41 -7.91 -0.57 -1.87
N ALA A 42 -8.99 -1.10 -1.29
CA ALA A 42 -8.92 -1.96 -0.10
C ALA A 42 -8.10 -3.22 -0.39
N LYS A 43 -8.36 -3.87 -1.53
CA LYS A 43 -7.66 -5.09 -1.93
C LYS A 43 -6.17 -4.85 -2.12
N SER A 44 -5.78 -3.87 -2.93
CA SER A 44 -4.36 -3.60 -3.19
C SER A 44 -3.65 -3.06 -1.94
N GLY A 45 -4.27 -2.10 -1.24
CA GLY A 45 -3.64 -1.43 -0.09
C GLY A 45 -3.40 -2.34 1.10
N THR A 46 -4.33 -3.26 1.40
CA THR A 46 -4.12 -4.27 2.46
C THR A 46 -3.12 -5.35 2.04
N SER A 47 -3.01 -5.64 0.75
CA SER A 47 -2.08 -6.63 0.19
C SER A 47 -0.61 -6.21 0.33
N ILE A 48 -0.30 -4.91 0.44
CA ILE A 48 1.08 -4.42 0.69
C ILE A 48 1.66 -5.05 1.96
N GLY A 49 0.95 -4.93 3.09
CA GLY A 49 1.39 -5.47 4.37
C GLY A 49 1.37 -7.01 4.42
N GLY A 50 0.39 -7.63 3.77
CA GLY A 50 0.30 -9.09 3.64
C GLY A 50 1.51 -9.67 2.92
N ASN A 51 1.77 -9.20 1.70
CA ASN A 51 2.91 -9.66 0.88
C ASN A 51 4.26 -9.30 1.54
N TYR A 52 4.37 -8.16 2.22
CA TYR A 52 5.64 -7.81 2.88
C TYR A 52 5.97 -8.77 4.05
N ARG A 53 4.95 -9.22 4.80
CA ARG A 53 5.12 -10.25 5.82
C ARG A 53 5.59 -11.57 5.22
N GLU A 54 5.08 -11.95 4.05
CA GLU A 54 5.55 -13.14 3.34
C GLU A 54 6.99 -12.98 2.84
N ALA A 55 7.35 -11.80 2.33
CA ALA A 55 8.72 -11.48 1.93
C ALA A 55 9.68 -11.63 3.11
N ASN A 56 9.32 -11.14 4.30
CA ASN A 56 10.14 -11.29 5.50
C ASN A 56 10.37 -12.75 5.94
N ARG A 57 9.53 -13.69 5.47
CA ARG A 57 9.63 -15.13 5.72
C ARG A 57 10.20 -15.89 4.51
N ALA A 58 10.82 -15.19 3.56
CA ALA A 58 11.36 -15.82 2.36
C ALA A 58 12.43 -16.88 2.69
N GLU A 59 12.39 -17.97 1.94
CA GLU A 59 13.29 -19.12 2.14
C GLU A 59 14.65 -18.93 1.44
N SER A 60 14.72 -17.97 0.51
CA SER A 60 15.93 -17.63 -0.22
C SER A 60 15.94 -16.15 -0.61
N LYS A 61 17.09 -15.66 -1.10
CA LYS A 61 17.19 -14.31 -1.67
C LYS A 61 16.30 -14.13 -2.89
N ASN A 62 16.25 -15.12 -3.79
CA ASN A 62 15.41 -15.05 -4.99
C ASN A 62 13.92 -15.01 -4.64
N ASP A 63 13.50 -15.80 -3.65
CA ASP A 63 12.15 -15.76 -3.12
C ASP A 63 11.82 -14.41 -2.48
N PHE A 64 12.75 -13.83 -1.71
CA PHE A 64 12.61 -12.47 -1.18
C PHE A 64 12.42 -11.44 -2.30
N SER A 65 13.30 -11.44 -3.32
CA SER A 65 13.25 -10.48 -4.43
C SER A 65 11.97 -10.62 -5.26
N HIS A 66 11.48 -11.85 -5.44
CA HIS A 66 10.19 -12.11 -6.08
C HIS A 66 9.03 -11.51 -5.28
N LYS A 67 8.95 -11.83 -3.97
CA LYS A 67 7.89 -11.35 -3.09
C LYS A 67 7.90 -9.83 -2.92
N ILE A 68 9.07 -9.20 -2.80
CA ILE A 68 9.17 -7.73 -2.80
C ILE A 68 8.70 -7.14 -4.14
N GLY A 69 8.95 -7.81 -5.26
CA GLY A 69 8.39 -7.40 -6.56
C GLY A 69 6.86 -7.43 -6.58
N ILE A 70 6.21 -8.32 -5.83
CA ILE A 70 4.75 -8.32 -5.64
C ILE A 70 4.34 -7.11 -4.77
N VAL A 71 5.01 -6.88 -3.64
CA VAL A 71 4.71 -5.73 -2.76
C VAL A 71 4.83 -4.38 -3.51
N GLU A 72 5.85 -4.24 -4.36
CA GLU A 72 6.03 -3.08 -5.22
C GLU A 72 4.84 -2.88 -6.18
N LYS A 73 4.38 -3.96 -6.83
CA LYS A 73 3.20 -3.90 -7.72
C LYS A 73 1.94 -3.49 -6.96
N GLU A 74 1.67 -4.10 -5.80
CA GLU A 74 0.50 -3.77 -4.97
C GLU A 74 0.54 -2.31 -4.48
N SER A 75 1.73 -1.80 -4.17
CA SER A 75 1.92 -0.39 -3.78
C SER A 75 1.65 0.54 -4.95
N ASN A 76 2.09 0.19 -6.16
CA ASN A 76 1.84 0.97 -7.37
C ASN A 76 0.35 0.97 -7.75
N GLU A 77 -0.32 -0.18 -7.70
CA GLU A 77 -1.76 -0.27 -7.92
C GLU A 77 -2.55 0.53 -6.89
N THR A 78 -2.13 0.52 -5.62
CA THR A 78 -2.74 1.32 -4.56
C THR A 78 -2.65 2.82 -4.85
N VAL A 79 -1.49 3.31 -5.28
CA VAL A 79 -1.31 4.72 -5.70
C VAL A 79 -2.25 5.05 -6.86
N TYR A 80 -2.32 4.19 -7.88
CA TYR A 80 -3.21 4.38 -9.03
C TYR A 80 -4.68 4.48 -8.64
N TRP A 81 -5.16 3.61 -7.74
CA TRP A 81 -6.55 3.68 -7.28
C TRP A 81 -6.85 4.94 -6.45
N PHE A 82 -5.88 5.43 -5.68
CA PHE A 82 -5.98 6.74 -5.03
C PHE A 82 -6.09 7.87 -6.04
N GLU A 83 -5.24 7.90 -7.07
CA GLU A 83 -5.27 8.93 -8.12
C GLU A 83 -6.66 8.99 -8.77
N ILE A 84 -7.20 7.85 -9.21
CA ILE A 84 -8.55 7.80 -9.79
C ILE A 84 -9.59 8.34 -8.81
N LEU A 85 -9.58 7.86 -7.57
CA LEU A 85 -10.60 8.22 -6.59
C LEU A 85 -10.56 9.71 -6.22
N LEU A 86 -9.36 10.28 -6.03
CA LEU A 86 -9.13 11.67 -5.66
C LEU A 86 -9.32 12.65 -6.83
N GLU A 87 -8.99 12.26 -8.06
CA GLU A 87 -9.21 13.08 -9.26
C GLU A 87 -10.67 13.03 -9.74
N SER A 88 -11.38 11.95 -9.45
CA SER A 88 -12.80 11.83 -9.78
C SER A 88 -13.66 12.90 -9.08
N ARG A 89 -14.86 13.12 -9.60
CA ARG A 89 -15.89 13.97 -8.95
C ARG A 89 -16.77 13.17 -7.98
N LEU A 90 -16.32 12.00 -7.54
CA LEU A 90 -17.13 11.09 -6.70
C LEU A 90 -17.13 11.46 -5.22
N LEU A 91 -16.06 12.12 -4.75
CA LEU A 91 -15.86 12.51 -3.36
C LEU A 91 -16.03 14.02 -3.14
N SER A 92 -16.50 14.40 -1.94
CA SER A 92 -16.50 15.79 -1.50
C SER A 92 -15.07 16.31 -1.29
N ALA A 93 -14.89 17.63 -1.21
CA ALA A 93 -13.58 18.22 -0.89
C ALA A 93 -13.03 17.69 0.45
N GLU A 94 -13.87 17.62 1.47
CA GLU A 94 -13.52 17.08 2.80
C GLU A 94 -13.08 15.60 2.74
N GLN A 95 -13.78 14.76 1.98
CA GLN A 95 -13.41 13.36 1.80
C GLN A 95 -12.06 13.21 1.06
N LYS A 96 -11.78 14.09 0.10
CA LYS A 96 -10.48 14.13 -0.56
C LYS A 96 -9.38 14.57 0.39
N GLU A 97 -9.61 15.62 1.19
CA GLU A 97 -8.63 16.12 2.16
C GLU A 97 -8.27 15.05 3.20
N THR A 98 -9.25 14.32 3.73
CA THR A 98 -9.02 13.22 4.69
C THR A 98 -8.28 12.03 4.07
N GLY A 99 -8.38 11.82 2.75
CA GLY A 99 -7.65 10.77 2.04
C GLY A 99 -6.20 11.12 1.65
N LYS A 100 -5.83 12.41 1.58
CA LYS A 100 -4.49 12.85 1.16
C LYS A 100 -3.33 12.29 2.01
N PRO A 101 -3.43 12.20 3.35
CA PRO A 101 -2.38 11.59 4.15
C PRO A 101 -2.15 10.12 3.80
N LEU A 102 -3.21 9.36 3.53
CA LEU A 102 -3.12 7.96 3.12
C LEU A 102 -2.53 7.81 1.72
N TYR A 103 -2.94 8.66 0.78
CA TYR A 103 -2.32 8.73 -0.55
C TYR A 103 -0.81 9.02 -0.45
N THR A 104 -0.44 10.01 0.37
CA THR A 104 0.97 10.35 0.62
C THR A 104 1.75 9.15 1.16
N GLU A 105 1.18 8.44 2.15
CA GLU A 105 1.81 7.24 2.70
C GLU A 105 1.92 6.11 1.66
N ALA A 106 0.90 5.91 0.81
CA ALA A 106 0.96 4.93 -0.28
C ALA A 106 2.10 5.23 -1.26
N VAL A 107 2.30 6.51 -1.62
CA VAL A 107 3.42 6.96 -2.46
C VAL A 107 4.77 6.72 -1.78
N GLU A 108 4.88 6.99 -0.47
CA GLU A 108 6.11 6.73 0.28
C GLU A 108 6.41 5.24 0.40
N LEU A 109 5.40 4.40 0.61
CA LEU A 109 5.54 2.94 0.59
C LEU A 109 5.97 2.44 -0.79
N LEU A 110 5.40 2.97 -1.88
CA LEU A 110 5.84 2.65 -3.24
C LEU A 110 7.31 2.98 -3.45
N LYS A 111 7.74 4.21 -3.13
CA LYS A 111 9.15 4.62 -3.26
C LYS A 111 10.07 3.70 -2.46
N LEU A 112 9.67 3.37 -1.24
CA LEU A 112 10.41 2.49 -0.34
C LEU A 112 10.54 1.08 -0.94
N PHE A 113 9.43 0.47 -1.37
CA PHE A 113 9.45 -0.88 -1.92
C PHE A 113 10.12 -0.97 -3.28
N SER A 114 10.03 0.06 -4.14
CA SER A 114 10.84 0.17 -5.35
C SER A 114 12.34 0.27 -5.05
N SER A 115 12.73 0.93 -3.95
CA SER A 115 14.12 0.94 -3.51
C SER A 115 14.58 -0.45 -3.06
N ILE A 116 13.82 -1.11 -2.18
CA ILE A 116 14.12 -2.48 -1.71
C ILE A 116 14.15 -3.47 -2.88
N SER A 117 13.19 -3.39 -3.80
CA SER A 117 13.10 -4.24 -4.99
C SER A 117 14.36 -4.14 -5.84
N ARG A 118 14.82 -2.92 -6.16
CA ARG A 118 16.08 -2.70 -6.89
C ARG A 118 17.28 -3.28 -6.15
N SER A 119 17.42 -2.99 -4.85
CA SER A 119 18.53 -3.50 -4.03
C SER A 119 18.54 -5.03 -3.90
N SER A 120 17.36 -5.67 -3.90
CA SER A 120 17.22 -7.13 -3.79
C SER A 120 17.63 -7.88 -5.06
N ARG A 121 17.68 -7.20 -6.21
CA ARG A 121 18.05 -7.79 -7.52
C ARG A 121 19.51 -7.52 -7.90
N SER A 122 20.18 -6.60 -7.22
CA SER A 122 21.50 -6.12 -7.62
C SER A 122 22.70 -6.98 -7.17
N HIS A 123 22.52 -8.18 -6.62
CA HIS A 123 23.61 -9.11 -6.27
C HIS A 123 23.22 -10.58 -6.37
#